data_AF-A0A833D3K5-F1
#
_entry.id   AF-A0A833D3K5-F1
#
_cell.length_a   1.000
_cell.length_b   1.000
_cell.length_c   1.000
_cell.angle_alpha   90.00
_cell.angle_beta   90.00
_cell.angle_gamma   90.00
#
_symmetry.space_group_name_H-M   'P 1'
#
loop_
_entity.id
_entity.type
_entity.pdbx_description
1 polymer ?
#
loop_
_entity_poly.entity_id
_entity_poly.type
_entity_poly.pdbx_seq_one_letter_code
_entity_poly.pdbx_strand_id
1 'polypeptide(L)'
;MRQRLLALREELALFTRASLDSWLQANRLTSEGLERLLAEDAAAAILRRRLHPLLDAAITDELRLIGRYAELAGRAEAKLRQQRGQGRDFSYASSTVTPIELRMWFFSHRIGGGMPHNMLGFAERLGFASLAALDAALLREWRYVENEGRGDGR
;
A
#
# COMPACT_ATOMS: atom_id res chain seq x y z
N MET A 1 8.24 0.48 -24.79
CA MET A 1 8.99 1.76 -24.80
C MET A 1 8.07 2.98 -24.60
N ARG A 2 7.16 3.33 -25.54
CA ARG A 2 6.31 4.55 -25.44
C ARG A 2 5.50 4.69 -24.14
N GLN A 3 4.86 3.62 -23.66
CA GLN A 3 4.07 3.66 -22.41
C GLN A 3 4.93 3.98 -21.18
N ARG A 4 6.15 3.44 -21.08
CA ARG A 4 7.03 3.72 -19.94
C ARG A 4 7.60 5.14 -19.98
N LEU A 5 7.87 5.67 -21.17
CA LEU A 5 8.23 7.07 -21.36
C LEU A 5 7.10 8.01 -20.90
N LEU A 6 5.84 7.70 -21.19
CA LEU A 6 4.70 8.49 -20.71
C LEU A 6 4.59 8.46 -19.18
N ALA A 7 4.71 7.27 -18.57
CA ALA A 7 4.69 7.14 -17.12
C ALA A 7 5.84 7.91 -16.44
N LEU A 8 7.07 7.81 -16.98
CA LEU A 8 8.23 8.57 -16.48
C LEU A 8 7.98 10.08 -16.56
N ARG A 9 7.35 10.56 -17.64
CA ARG A 9 7.03 11.98 -17.79
C ARG A 9 5.99 12.44 -16.77
N GLU A 10 5.03 11.61 -16.44
CA GLU A 10 4.04 11.91 -15.40
C GLU A 10 4.68 11.93 -14.01
N GLU A 11 5.45 10.89 -13.67
CA GLU A 11 6.16 10.74 -12.38
C GLU A 11 7.12 11.90 -12.09
N LEU A 12 7.81 12.40 -13.12
CA LEU A 12 8.79 13.48 -13.00
C LEU A 12 8.26 14.85 -13.46
N ALA A 13 6.96 14.97 -13.73
CA ALA A 13 6.31 16.17 -14.25
C ALA A 13 6.98 16.77 -15.52
N LEU A 14 7.52 15.92 -16.39
CA LEU A 14 8.19 16.28 -17.65
C LEU A 14 7.20 16.41 -18.81
N PHE A 15 6.19 17.27 -18.64
CA PHE A 15 5.09 17.39 -19.60
C PHE A 15 5.49 18.09 -20.90
N THR A 16 6.47 18.99 -20.86
CA THR A 16 6.90 19.76 -22.05
C THR A 16 8.18 19.18 -22.66
N ARG A 17 8.42 19.45 -23.95
CA ARG A 17 9.68 19.09 -24.62
C ARG A 17 10.88 19.72 -23.90
N ALA A 18 10.79 21.00 -23.53
CA ALA A 18 11.84 21.72 -22.82
C ALA A 18 12.16 21.10 -21.45
N SER A 19 11.14 20.70 -20.68
CA SER A 19 11.35 20.02 -19.38
C SER A 19 12.07 18.69 -19.55
N LEU A 20 11.71 17.89 -20.55
CA LEU A 20 12.36 16.62 -20.85
C LEU A 20 13.81 16.84 -21.30
N ASP A 21 14.06 17.79 -22.21
CA ASP A 21 15.40 18.06 -22.73
C ASP A 21 16.33 18.58 -21.62
N SER A 22 15.82 19.45 -20.74
CA SER A 22 16.56 19.92 -19.56
C SER A 22 16.89 18.78 -18.60
N TRP A 23 15.93 17.89 -18.34
CA TRP A 23 16.15 16.70 -17.50
C TRP A 23 17.18 15.75 -18.13
N LEU A 24 17.13 15.51 -19.44
CA LEU A 24 18.11 14.68 -20.16
C LEU A 24 19.52 15.29 -20.06
N GLN A 25 19.66 16.59 -20.25
CA GLN A 25 20.94 17.28 -20.11
C GLN A 25 21.47 17.22 -18.68
N ALA A 26 20.62 17.49 -17.68
CA ALA A 26 20.99 17.42 -16.27
C ALA A 26 21.49 16.02 -15.88
N ASN A 27 20.87 14.96 -16.42
CA ASN A 27 21.27 13.57 -16.19
C ASN A 27 22.30 13.05 -17.20
N ARG A 28 22.81 13.91 -18.10
CA ARG A 28 23.78 13.56 -19.16
C ARG A 28 23.37 12.36 -20.00
N LEU A 29 22.07 12.27 -20.29
CA LEU A 29 21.49 11.18 -21.08
C LEU A 29 21.40 11.57 -22.56
N THR A 30 21.93 10.70 -23.42
CA THR A 30 21.62 10.71 -24.84
C THR A 30 20.27 10.03 -25.10
N SER A 31 19.73 10.12 -26.31
CA SER A 31 18.53 9.36 -26.69
C SER A 31 18.71 7.86 -26.50
N GLU A 32 19.86 7.30 -26.86
CA GLU A 32 20.20 5.90 -26.64
C GLU A 32 20.33 5.57 -25.13
N GLY A 33 20.92 6.48 -24.36
CA GLY A 33 21.01 6.35 -22.91
C GLY A 33 19.64 6.34 -22.24
N LEU A 34 18.69 7.16 -22.72
CA LEU A 34 17.29 7.15 -22.27
C LEU A 34 16.61 5.82 -22.62
N GLU A 35 16.79 5.30 -23.83
CA GLU A 35 16.22 4.02 -24.23
C GLU A 35 16.73 2.87 -23.36
N ARG A 36 18.04 2.83 -23.08
CA ARG A 36 18.63 1.86 -22.16
C ARG A 36 18.05 1.99 -20.75
N LEU A 37 17.96 3.22 -20.22
CA LEU A 37 17.40 3.48 -18.90
C LEU A 37 15.94 2.97 -18.78
N LEU A 38 15.12 3.25 -19.80
CA LEU A 38 13.73 2.78 -19.84
C LEU A 38 13.63 1.25 -19.95
N ALA A 39 14.56 0.61 -20.65
CA ALA A 39 14.62 -0.86 -20.74
C ALA A 39 15.04 -1.51 -19.42
N GLU A 40 16.05 -0.95 -18.75
CA GLU A 40 16.52 -1.41 -17.43
C GLU A 40 15.43 -1.27 -16.36
N ASP A 41 14.74 -0.13 -16.32
CA ASP A 41 13.65 0.08 -15.38
C ASP A 41 12.47 -0.90 -15.63
N ALA A 42 12.13 -1.15 -16.90
CA ALA A 42 11.13 -2.15 -17.25
C ALA A 42 11.55 -3.57 -16.82
N ALA A 43 12.82 -3.93 -17.01
CA ALA A 43 13.37 -5.21 -16.55
C ALA A 43 13.31 -5.32 -15.02
N ALA A 44 13.67 -4.25 -14.29
CA ALA A 44 13.57 -4.19 -12.84
C ALA A 44 12.12 -4.30 -12.34
N ALA A 45 11.15 -3.71 -13.06
CA ALA A 45 9.72 -3.87 -12.74
C ALA A 45 9.26 -5.33 -12.92
N ILE A 46 9.69 -5.99 -13.99
CA ILE A 46 9.41 -7.43 -14.22
C ILE A 46 10.03 -8.28 -13.11
N LEU A 47 11.29 -8.00 -12.74
CA LEU A 47 11.98 -8.74 -11.68
C LEU A 47 11.26 -8.57 -10.33
N ARG A 48 10.90 -7.34 -9.95
CA ARG A 48 10.10 -7.07 -8.74
C ARG A 48 8.81 -7.88 -8.73
N ARG A 49 8.07 -7.90 -9.85
CA ARG A 49 6.83 -8.66 -9.98
C ARG A 49 7.04 -10.19 -9.91
N ARG A 50 8.18 -10.70 -10.40
CA ARG A 50 8.52 -12.13 -10.31
C ARG A 50 8.98 -12.55 -8.92
N LEU A 51 9.67 -11.67 -8.19
CA LEU A 51 10.14 -11.95 -6.84
C LEU A 51 9.04 -11.79 -5.79
N HIS A 52 8.00 -10.98 -6.05
CA HIS A 52 6.92 -10.76 -5.10
C HIS A 52 6.29 -12.04 -4.54
N PRO A 53 5.88 -13.04 -5.36
CA PRO A 53 5.32 -14.29 -4.83
C PRO A 53 6.31 -15.10 -3.99
N LEU A 54 7.61 -15.04 -4.31
CA LEU A 54 8.65 -15.71 -3.53
C LEU A 54 8.85 -15.03 -2.18
N LEU A 55 8.74 -13.70 -2.13
CA LEU A 55 8.76 -12.93 -0.89
C LEU A 55 7.52 -13.23 -0.03
N ASP A 56 6.33 -13.35 -0.62
CA ASP A 56 5.11 -13.69 0.12
C ASP A 56 5.23 -15.05 0.81
N ALA A 57 5.78 -16.05 0.11
CA ALA A 57 6.04 -17.37 0.67
C ALA A 57 7.09 -17.31 1.79
N ALA A 58 8.21 -16.62 1.57
CA ALA A 58 9.27 -16.49 2.57
C ALA A 58 8.80 -15.75 3.84
N ILE A 59 8.00 -14.68 3.70
CA ILE A 59 7.40 -13.98 4.84
C ILE A 59 6.45 -14.91 5.60
N THR A 60 5.65 -15.70 4.89
CA THR A 60 4.74 -16.66 5.52
C THR A 60 5.49 -17.73 6.31
N ASP A 61 6.59 -18.25 5.75
CA ASP A 61 7.42 -19.24 6.42
C ASP A 61 8.14 -18.64 7.64
N GLU A 62 8.65 -17.41 7.54
CA GLU A 62 9.21 -16.70 8.69
C GLU A 62 8.16 -16.53 9.80
N LEU A 63 6.93 -16.11 9.47
CA LEU A 63 5.83 -16.01 10.42
C LEU A 63 5.51 -17.35 11.10
N ARG A 64 5.66 -18.48 10.40
CA ARG A 64 5.51 -19.82 10.99
C ARG A 64 6.65 -20.13 11.95
N LEU A 65 7.88 -19.84 11.56
CA LEU A 65 9.08 -20.07 12.37
C LEU A 65 9.04 -19.28 13.69
N ILE A 66 8.61 -18.01 13.65
CA ILE A 66 8.47 -17.18 14.85
C ILE A 66 7.13 -17.40 15.60
N GLY A 67 6.32 -18.38 15.18
CA GLY A 67 5.06 -18.75 15.82
C GLY A 67 3.91 -17.73 15.71
N ARG A 68 4.04 -16.70 14.86
CA ARG A 68 3.02 -15.65 14.67
C ARG A 68 1.97 -16.00 13.61
N TYR A 69 2.26 -16.97 12.74
CA TYR A 69 1.38 -17.30 11.62
C TYR A 69 -0.04 -17.70 12.04
N ALA A 70 -0.18 -18.60 13.03
CA ALA A 70 -1.48 -19.14 13.40
C ALA A 70 -2.45 -18.06 13.91
N GLU A 71 -1.96 -17.14 14.75
CA GLU A 71 -2.71 -15.99 15.24
C GLU A 71 -3.19 -15.09 14.08
N LEU A 72 -2.26 -14.72 13.19
CA LEU A 72 -2.55 -13.84 12.06
C LEU A 72 -3.49 -14.46 11.04
N ALA A 73 -3.31 -15.76 10.74
CA ALA A 73 -4.16 -16.52 9.84
C ALA A 73 -5.60 -16.62 10.39
N GLY A 74 -5.75 -17.03 11.65
CA GLY A 74 -7.06 -17.11 12.29
C GLY A 74 -7.80 -15.76 12.30
N ARG A 75 -7.07 -14.67 12.55
CA ARG A 75 -7.62 -13.32 12.50
C ARG A 75 -8.02 -12.90 11.08
N ALA A 76 -7.23 -13.24 10.07
CA ALA A 76 -7.56 -12.97 8.67
C ALA A 76 -8.85 -13.70 8.24
N GLU A 77 -9.00 -14.97 8.62
CA GLU A 77 -10.22 -15.73 8.37
C GLU A 77 -11.44 -15.15 9.10
N ALA A 78 -11.29 -14.73 10.35
CA ALA A 78 -12.35 -14.10 11.12
C ALA A 78 -12.84 -12.80 10.44
N LYS A 79 -11.91 -11.97 9.96
CA LYS A 79 -12.23 -10.77 9.17
C LYS A 79 -13.02 -11.12 7.91
N LEU A 80 -12.58 -12.14 7.16
CA LEU A 80 -13.27 -12.58 5.94
C LEU A 80 -14.69 -13.12 6.23
N ARG A 81 -14.87 -13.88 7.31
CA ARG A 81 -16.20 -14.35 7.74
C ARG A 81 -17.12 -13.19 8.08
N GLN A 82 -16.62 -12.20 8.83
CA GLN A 82 -17.39 -11.00 9.16
C GLN A 82 -17.79 -10.20 7.92
N GLN A 83 -16.89 -10.07 6.94
CA GLN A 83 -17.18 -9.41 5.67
C GLN A 83 -18.25 -10.14 4.85
N ARG A 84 -18.22 -11.48 4.83
CA ARG A 84 -19.21 -12.28 4.08
C ARG A 84 -20.57 -12.33 4.78
N GLY A 85 -20.60 -12.34 6.11
CA GLY A 85 -21.85 -12.37 6.90
C GLY A 85 -22.59 -11.04 6.95
N GLN A 86 -21.89 -9.93 6.71
CA GLN A 86 -22.48 -8.60 6.63
C GLN A 86 -22.52 -8.21 5.15
N GLY A 87 -23.67 -8.34 4.49
CA GLY A 87 -23.91 -7.84 3.12
C GLY A 87 -23.87 -6.30 2.99
N ARG A 88 -23.04 -5.64 3.81
CA ARG A 88 -22.87 -4.20 3.89
C ARG A 88 -21.71 -3.78 3.02
N ASP A 89 -21.92 -2.68 2.32
CA ASP A 89 -20.88 -1.97 1.59
C ASP A 89 -19.76 -1.56 2.56
N PHE A 90 -18.53 -1.99 2.24
CA PHE A 90 -17.31 -1.65 2.98
C PHE A 90 -16.77 -0.24 2.63
N SER A 91 -17.58 0.55 1.93
CA SER A 91 -17.31 1.96 1.62
C SER A 91 -17.38 2.88 2.84
N TYR A 92 -16.59 3.95 2.78
CA TYR A 92 -16.67 5.11 3.67
C TYR A 92 -18.03 5.83 3.60
N ALA A 93 -18.74 5.72 2.48
CA ALA A 93 -20.04 6.37 2.30
C ALA A 93 -21.10 5.92 3.33
N SER A 94 -20.88 4.77 3.98
CA SER A 94 -21.73 4.21 5.02
C SER A 94 -21.12 4.25 6.43
N SER A 95 -19.93 4.83 6.61
CA SER A 95 -19.28 4.90 7.93
C SER A 95 -19.54 6.22 8.65
N THR A 96 -19.79 6.14 9.95
CA THR A 96 -19.91 7.30 10.85
C THR A 96 -18.55 7.88 11.27
N VAL A 97 -17.45 7.24 10.89
CA VAL A 97 -16.09 7.60 11.30
C VAL A 97 -15.33 8.19 10.12
N THR A 98 -14.55 9.24 10.37
CA THR A 98 -13.76 9.93 9.36
C THR A 98 -12.37 9.29 9.20
N PRO A 99 -11.68 9.50 8.05
CA PRO A 99 -10.31 9.00 7.86
C PRO A 99 -9.31 9.49 8.92
N ILE A 100 -9.44 10.73 9.39
CA ILE A 100 -8.53 11.27 10.41
C ILE A 100 -8.74 10.60 11.77
N GLU A 101 -9.99 10.34 12.17
CA GLU A 101 -10.31 9.60 13.40
C GLU A 101 -9.79 8.17 13.35
N LEU A 102 -9.87 7.50 12.20
CA LEU A 102 -9.32 6.14 12.02
C LEU A 102 -7.81 6.10 12.17
N ARG A 103 -7.11 7.08 11.58
CA ARG A 103 -5.65 7.18 11.73
C ARG A 103 -5.28 7.46 13.17
N MET A 104 -5.93 8.43 13.81
CA MET A 104 -5.71 8.74 15.23
C MET A 104 -5.92 7.51 16.10
N TRP A 105 -7.04 6.80 15.92
CA TRP A 105 -7.34 5.56 16.62
C TRP A 105 -6.24 4.51 16.40
N PHE A 106 -5.83 4.28 15.16
CA PHE A 106 -4.82 3.27 14.84
C PHE A 106 -3.47 3.56 15.52
N PHE A 107 -2.98 4.79 15.42
CA PHE A 107 -1.70 5.15 16.02
C PHE A 107 -1.75 5.13 17.56
N SER A 108 -2.83 5.63 18.16
CA SER A 108 -2.97 5.67 19.62
C SER A 108 -3.25 4.29 20.24
N HIS A 109 -4.14 3.49 19.65
CA HIS A 109 -4.65 2.26 20.26
C HIS A 109 -4.00 0.98 19.72
N ARG A 110 -3.38 1.00 18.53
CA ARG A 110 -2.81 -0.21 17.91
C ARG A 110 -1.29 -0.20 17.85
N ILE A 111 -0.70 0.94 17.50
CA ILE A 111 0.77 1.08 17.42
C ILE A 111 1.35 1.64 18.72
N GLY A 112 0.58 2.41 19.49
CA GLY A 112 1.05 3.05 20.72
C GLY A 112 1.99 4.23 20.47
N GLY A 113 1.73 5.02 19.41
CA GLY A 113 2.59 6.14 18.99
C GLY A 113 1.82 7.34 18.44
N GLY A 114 2.55 8.41 18.14
CA GLY A 114 2.01 9.60 17.48
C GLY A 114 1.83 9.42 15.98
N MET A 115 0.89 10.15 15.38
CA MET A 115 0.68 10.14 13.93
C MET A 115 1.90 10.77 13.22
N PRO A 116 2.48 10.11 12.20
CA PRO A 116 3.56 10.67 11.41
C PRO A 116 3.17 11.97 10.72
N HIS A 117 4.09 12.94 10.65
CA HIS A 117 3.87 14.20 9.93
C HIS A 117 3.63 14.00 8.43
N ASN A 118 4.29 13.01 7.81
CA ASN A 118 4.08 12.62 6.42
C ASN A 118 3.35 11.27 6.32
N MET A 119 2.01 11.33 6.26
CA MET A 119 1.14 10.15 6.18
C MET A 119 1.22 9.43 4.82
N LEU A 120 1.43 10.15 3.71
CA LEU A 120 1.55 9.53 2.40
C LEU A 120 2.84 8.69 2.32
N GLY A 121 3.96 9.26 2.73
CA GLY A 121 5.24 8.54 2.78
C GLY A 121 5.22 7.37 3.78
N PHE A 122 4.41 7.45 4.84
CA PHE A 122 4.17 6.30 5.72
C PHE A 122 3.39 5.18 5.00
N ALA A 123 2.32 5.52 4.28
CA ALA A 123 1.52 4.56 3.53
C ALA A 123 2.36 3.83 2.45
N GLU A 124 3.19 4.58 1.72
CA GLU A 124 4.09 4.04 0.69
C GLU A 124 5.12 3.07 1.26
N ARG A 125 5.72 3.38 2.41
CA ARG A 125 6.65 2.47 3.11
C ARG A 125 5.99 1.16 3.55
N LEU A 126 4.69 1.18 3.79
CA LEU A 126 3.90 -0.02 4.10
C LEU A 126 3.37 -0.74 2.85
N GLY A 127 3.69 -0.25 1.65
CA GLY A 127 3.26 -0.86 0.38
C GLY A 127 1.85 -0.47 -0.07
N PHE A 128 1.23 0.55 0.54
CA PHE A 128 -0.04 1.06 0.04
C PHE A 128 0.17 2.00 -1.14
N ALA A 129 -0.60 1.79 -2.21
CA ALA A 129 -0.54 2.61 -3.42
C ALA A 129 -1.06 4.05 -3.22
N SER A 130 -1.80 4.31 -2.14
CA SER A 130 -2.30 5.64 -1.83
C SER A 130 -2.71 5.75 -0.36
N LEU A 131 -2.88 6.98 0.10
CA LEU A 131 -3.41 7.24 1.43
C LEU A 131 -4.86 6.73 1.58
N ALA A 132 -5.66 6.80 0.52
CA ALA A 132 -7.01 6.22 0.50
C ALA A 132 -7.00 4.68 0.63
N ALA A 133 -6.00 4.00 0.06
CA ALA A 133 -5.85 2.55 0.23
C ALA A 133 -5.51 2.17 1.68
N LEU A 134 -4.65 2.96 2.33
CA LEU A 134 -4.39 2.82 3.78
C LEU A 134 -5.66 3.07 4.59
N ASP A 135 -6.37 4.16 4.32
CA ASP A 135 -7.63 4.50 4.99
C ASP A 135 -8.67 3.39 4.86
N ALA A 136 -8.82 2.79 3.68
CA ALA A 136 -9.72 1.65 3.48
C ALA A 136 -9.30 0.42 4.31
N ALA A 137 -7.99 0.19 4.47
CA ALA A 137 -7.47 -0.88 5.32
C ALA A 137 -7.74 -0.61 6.81
N LEU A 138 -7.55 0.63 7.26
CA LEU A 138 -7.84 1.03 8.64
C LEU A 138 -9.34 0.92 8.96
N LEU A 139 -10.22 1.31 8.04
CA LEU A 139 -11.66 1.15 8.22
C LEU A 139 -12.07 -0.32 8.40
N ARG A 140 -11.48 -1.24 7.62
CA ARG A 140 -11.71 -2.69 7.79
C ARG A 140 -11.24 -3.17 9.16
N GLU A 141 -10.08 -2.71 9.61
CA GLU A 141 -9.55 -3.08 10.93
C GLU A 141 -10.43 -2.55 12.07
N TRP A 142 -10.84 -1.29 12.00
CA TRP A 142 -11.71 -0.67 12.99
C TRP A 142 -13.06 -1.40 13.12
N ARG A 143 -13.72 -1.71 11.99
CA ARG A 143 -14.97 -2.48 11.98
C ARG A 143 -14.82 -3.90 12.51
N TYR A 144 -13.66 -4.52 12.32
CA TYR A 144 -13.36 -5.84 12.90
C TYR A 144 -13.28 -5.74 14.42
N VAL A 145 -12.51 -4.78 14.94
CA VAL A 145 -12.33 -4.57 16.39
C VAL A 145 -13.65 -4.16 17.06
N GLU A 146 -14.44 -3.29 16.44
CA GLU A 146 -15.77 -2.93 16.98
C GLU A 146 -16.69 -4.15 17.13
N ASN A 147 -16.65 -5.09 16.18
CA ASN A 147 -17.50 -6.28 16.24
C ASN A 147 -16.95 -7.34 17.20
N GLU A 148 -15.63 -7.45 17.38
CA GLU A 148 -15.02 -8.24 18.47
C GLU A 148 -15.48 -7.71 19.84
N GLY A 149 -15.40 -6.38 20.05
CA GLY A 149 -15.83 -5.76 21.31
C GLY A 149 -17.34 -5.86 21.61
N ARG A 150 -18.18 -6.09 20.59
CA ARG A 150 -19.62 -6.38 20.75
C ARG A 150 -19.92 -7.87 20.98
N GLY A 151 -18.95 -8.76 20.71
CA GLY A 151 -19.07 -10.22 20.88
C GLY A 151 -18.90 -10.71 22.32
N ASP A 152 -18.17 -9.95 23.16
CA ASP A 152 -17.91 -10.26 24.57
C ASP A 152 -19.06 -9.86 25.53
N GLY A 153 -20.21 -9.46 25.00
CA GLY A 153 -21.41 -9.08 25.75
C GLY A 153 -22.51 -10.15 25.80
N ARG A 154 -22.16 -11.45 25.78
CA ARG A 154 -23.11 -12.56 25.98
C ARG A 154 -22.64 -13.56 27.00
#